data_AF-A0A917QKD7-F1
#
_entry.id   AF-A0A917QKD7-F1
#
_cell.length_a   1.000
_cell.length_b   1.000
_cell.length_c   1.000
_cell.angle_alpha   90.00
_cell.angle_beta   90.00
_cell.angle_gamma   90.00
#
_symmetry.space_group_name_H-M   'P 1'
#
loop_
_entity.id
_entity.type
_entity.pdbx_description
1 polymer ?
#
loop_
_entity_poly.entity_id
_entity_poly.type
_entity_poly.pdbx_seq_one_letter_code
_entity_poly.pdbx_strand_id
1 'polypeptide(L)' 'MLKPVLATAAALGLAACATNPPTHLVRAADPAAPSARIVTTAVDAGTVSYRPVQPLDWGDVNRRVAPRR' A
#
# COMPACT_ATOMS: atom_id res chain seq x y z
N MET A 1 26.07 23.54 -45.87
CA MET A 1 25.50 24.14 -44.64
C MET A 1 24.02 23.79 -44.41
N LEU A 2 23.30 23.17 -45.35
CA LEU A 2 21.88 22.80 -45.18
C LEU A 2 21.63 21.64 -44.19
N LYS A 3 22.54 20.66 -44.14
CA LYS A 3 22.45 19.49 -43.24
C LYS A 3 22.36 19.83 -41.74
N PRO A 4 23.23 20.70 -41.17
CA PRO A 4 23.09 21.06 -39.75
C PRO A 4 21.79 21.82 -39.48
N VAL A 5 21.35 22.69 -40.41
CA VAL A 5 20.08 23.43 -40.27
C VAL A 5 18.88 22.47 -40.21
N LEU A 6 18.87 21.46 -41.09
CA LEU A 6 17.80 20.46 -41.13
C LEU A 6 17.80 19.59 -39.86
N ALA A 7 18.99 19.24 -39.34
CA ALA A 7 19.13 18.49 -38.10
C ALA A 7 18.65 19.31 -36.89
N THR A 8 18.99 20.59 -36.82
CA THR A 8 18.53 21.49 -35.75
C THR A 8 17.01 21.70 -35.81
N ALA A 9 16.44 21.90 -36.99
CA ALA A 9 15.00 22.04 -37.18
C ALA A 9 14.24 20.77 -36.76
N ALA A 10 14.76 19.59 -37.12
CA ALA A 10 14.18 18.31 -36.69
C ALA A 10 14.26 18.16 -35.17
N ALA A 11 15.40 18.44 -34.54
CA ALA A 11 15.56 18.34 -33.09
C ALA A 11 14.58 19.26 -32.33
N LEU A 12 14.39 20.49 -32.81
CA LEU A 12 13.43 21.43 -32.22
C LEU A 12 11.98 20.96 -32.38
N GLY A 13 11.63 20.40 -33.55
CA GLY A 13 10.30 19.84 -33.79
C GLY A 13 10.00 18.62 -32.91
N LEU A 14 10.97 17.72 -32.74
CA LEU A 14 10.82 16.57 -31.84
C LEU A 14 10.70 16.98 -30.37
N ALA A 15 11.46 17.99 -29.93
CA ALA A 15 11.36 18.52 -28.57
C ALA A 15 9.99 19.19 -28.31
N ALA A 16 9.42 19.88 -29.29
CA ALA A 16 8.09 20.48 -29.18
C ALA A 16 6.95 19.44 -29.09
N CYS A 17 7.16 18.25 -29.67
CA CYS A 17 6.23 17.13 -29.59
C CYS A 17 6.41 16.26 -28.34
N ALA A 18 7.43 16.52 -27.51
CA ALA A 18 7.60 15.84 -26.24
C ALA A 18 6.55 16.37 -25.25
N THR A 19 5.48 15.62 -25.04
CA THR A 19 4.48 15.90 -24.01
C THR A 19 5.15 15.89 -22.65
N ASN A 20 4.96 16.95 -21.86
CA ASN A 20 5.32 16.92 -20.44
C ASN A 20 4.63 15.72 -19.78
N PRO A 21 5.37 14.84 -19.09
CA PRO A 21 4.75 13.74 -18.37
C PRO A 21 3.72 14.30 -17.39
N PRO A 22 2.56 13.66 -17.23
CA PRO A 22 1.55 14.14 -16.31
C PRO A 22 2.12 14.23 -14.90
N THR A 23 1.75 15.30 -14.19
CA THR A 23 2.36 15.72 -12.91
C THR A 23 2.37 14.63 -11.84
N HIS A 24 1.38 13.74 -11.85
CA HIS A 24 1.33 12.59 -10.93
C HIS A 24 2.43 11.55 -11.17
N LEU A 25 2.95 11.41 -12.40
CA LEU A 25 4.07 10.53 -12.71
C LEU A 25 5.42 11.15 -12.31
N VAL A 26 5.55 12.48 -12.47
CA VAL A 26 6.75 13.22 -12.03
C VAL A 26 6.85 13.24 -10.50
N ARG A 27 5.71 13.40 -9.82
CA ARG A 27 5.64 13.44 -8.35
C ARG A 27 6.17 12.17 -7.67
N ALA A 28 6.07 11.02 -8.32
CA ALA A 28 6.58 9.76 -7.77
C ALA A 28 8.12 9.70 -7.72
N ALA A 29 8.81 10.45 -8.58
CA ALA A 29 10.27 10.47 -8.67
C ALA A 29 10.92 11.64 -7.91
N ASP A 30 10.13 12.59 -7.40
CA ASP A 30 10.61 13.75 -6.66
C ASP A 30 10.82 13.41 -5.17
N PRO A 31 12.07 13.44 -4.66
CA PRO A 31 12.35 13.14 -3.26
C PRO A 31 11.83 14.22 -2.30
N ALA A 32 11.51 15.42 -2.78
CA ALA A 32 10.89 16.49 -2.00
C ALA A 32 9.36 16.44 -2.03
N ALA A 33 8.75 15.59 -2.86
CA ALA A 33 7.31 15.49 -2.95
C ALA A 33 6.71 14.92 -1.66
N PRO A 34 5.66 15.55 -1.10
CA PRO A 34 4.99 15.01 0.07
C PRO A 34 4.29 13.70 -0.30
N SER A 35 4.65 12.62 0.40
CA SER A 35 4.00 11.32 0.30
C SER A 35 2.68 11.30 1.08
N ALA A 36 1.74 10.45 0.65
CA ALA A 36 0.53 10.22 1.42
C ALA A 36 0.92 9.60 2.77
N ARG A 37 0.40 10.16 3.85
CA ARG A 37 0.63 9.61 5.19
C ARG A 37 -0.05 8.25 5.27
N ILE A 38 0.73 7.19 5.46
CA ILE A 38 0.19 5.87 5.80
C ILE A 38 -0.38 5.99 7.22
N VAL A 39 -1.69 5.95 7.35
CA VAL A 39 -2.37 5.88 8.64
C VAL A 39 -2.60 4.40 8.92
N THR A 40 -1.83 3.84 9.84
CA THR A 40 -2.09 2.51 10.39
C THR A 40 -3.14 2.63 11.49
N THR A 41 -4.27 1.95 11.32
CA THR A 41 -5.25 1.75 12.38
C THR A 41 -4.91 0.48 13.16
N ALA A 42 -5.09 0.51 14.48
CA ALA A 42 -4.87 -0.66 15.32
C ALA A 42 -5.92 -1.73 14.97
N VAL A 43 -5.48 -2.97 14.74
CA VAL A 43 -6.35 -4.10 14.34
C VAL A 43 -7.30 -4.52 15.47
N ASP A 44 -6.89 -4.26 16.70
CA ASP A 44 -7.64 -4.50 17.93
C ASP A 44 -8.50 -3.30 18.35
N ALA A 45 -8.54 -2.21 17.57
CA ALA A 45 -9.35 -1.04 17.87
C ALA A 45 -10.83 -1.43 17.99
N GLY A 46 -11.40 -1.21 19.19
CA GLY A 46 -12.79 -1.56 19.49
C GLY A 46 -13.01 -3.00 19.96
N THR A 47 -11.96 -3.80 20.08
CA THR A 47 -12.06 -5.15 20.65
C THR A 47 -11.88 -5.12 22.17
N VAL A 48 -12.66 -5.93 22.87
CA VAL A 48 -12.49 -6.15 24.31
C VAL A 48 -11.54 -7.32 24.50
N SER A 49 -10.48 -7.13 25.29
CA SER A 49 -9.58 -8.21 25.68
C SER A 49 -10.34 -9.21 26.56
N TYR A 50 -10.80 -10.30 25.97
CA TYR A 50 -11.17 -11.49 26.73
C TYR A 50 -9.88 -12.19 27.11
N ARG A 51 -9.50 -12.15 28.40
CA ARG A 51 -8.55 -13.14 28.90
C ARG A 51 -9.20 -14.50 28.67
N PRO A 52 -8.59 -15.40 27.88
CA PRO A 52 -9.03 -16.78 27.87
C PRO A 52 -8.90 -17.25 29.32
N VAL A 53 -10.03 -17.54 29.97
CA VAL A 53 -9.97 -18.35 31.18
C VAL A 53 -9.26 -19.64 30.77
N GLN A 54 -8.30 -20.07 31.61
CA GLN A 54 -7.54 -21.30 31.39
C GLN A 54 -8.50 -22.39 30.86
N PRO A 55 -8.13 -23.13 29.80
CA PRO A 55 -8.98 -24.20 29.29
C PRO A 55 -9.47 -25.06 30.45
N LEU A 56 -10.77 -25.36 30.45
CA LEU A 56 -11.34 -26.28 31.44
C LEU A 56 -10.61 -27.62 31.35
N ASP A 57 -10.45 -28.29 32.50
CA ASP A 57 -9.88 -29.64 32.52
C ASP A 57 -10.65 -30.57 31.60
N TRP A 58 -9.93 -31.33 30.78
CA TRP A 58 -10.52 -32.21 29.77
C TRP A 58 -11.42 -33.28 30.40
N GLY A 59 -11.05 -33.81 31.57
CA GLY A 59 -11.84 -34.79 32.31
C GLY A 59 -13.13 -34.21 32.89
N ASP A 60 -13.09 -32.96 33.36
CA ASP A 60 -14.28 -32.23 33.81
C ASP A 60 -15.28 -31.99 32.66
N VAL A 61 -14.79 -31.60 31.48
CA VAL A 61 -15.64 -31.39 30.29
C VAL A 61 -16.28 -32.71 29.86
N ASN A 62 -15.51 -33.79 29.80
CA ASN A 62 -16.02 -35.10 29.37
C ASN A 62 -17.08 -35.66 30.31
N ARG A 63 -16.98 -35.43 31.63
CA ARG A 63 -18.01 -35.85 32.60
C ARG A 63 -19.36 -35.17 32.38
N ARG A 64 -19.40 -33.96 31.80
CA ARG A 64 -20.65 -33.23 31.53
C ARG A 64 -21.46 -33.84 30.40
N VAL A 65 -20.77 -34.38 29.39
CA VAL A 65 -21.37 -34.98 28.19
C VAL A 65 -21.49 -36.50 28.27
N ALA A 66 -20.79 -37.13 29.23
CA ALA A 66 -20.88 -38.56 29.44
C ALA A 66 -22.32 -38.98 29.85
N PRO A 67 -22.85 -40.06 29.26
CA PRO A 67 -24.13 -40.63 29.70
C PRO A 67 -24.06 -41.03 31.18
N ARG A 68 -25.07 -40.62 31.96
CA ARG A 68 -25.22 -41.07 33.34
C ARG A 68 -25.81 -42.48 33.32
N ARG A 69 -25.19 -43.40 34.05
CA ARG A 69 -25.77 -44.73 34.33
C ARG A 69 -26.88 -44.60 35.35
#